data_AF-A0A3S9XAX5-F1
#
_entry.id   AF-A0A3S9XAX5-F1
#
_cell.length_a   1.000
_cell.length_b   1.000
_cell.length_c   1.000
_cell.angle_alpha   90.00
_cell.angle_beta   90.00
_cell.angle_gamma   90.00
#
_symmetry.space_group_name_H-M   'P 1'
#
loop_
_entity.id
_entity.type
_entity.pdbx_description
1 polymer ?
#
loop_
_entity_poly.entity_id
_entity_poly.type
_entity_poly.pdbx_seq_one_letter_code
_entity_poly.pdbx_strand_id
1 'polypeptide(L)' 'MLKEFRCKKCHKLLAKISDYSELEIKCNRCKQINYYVFSSNLEYQNAKQRSNIFTDALHRNI' A
#
# COMPACT_ATOMS: atom_id res chain seq x y z
N MET A 1 8.37 -0.84 -15.78
CA MET A 1 8.03 0.61 -15.82
C MET A 1 8.01 1.10 -14.37
N LEU A 2 8.66 2.21 -14.04
CA LEU A 2 8.70 2.70 -12.64
C LEU A 2 7.34 3.31 -12.25
N LYS A 3 6.85 3.00 -11.05
CA LYS A 3 5.62 3.56 -10.47
C LYS A 3 5.93 4.78 -9.62
N GLU A 4 5.04 5.76 -9.63
CA GLU A 4 5.16 6.91 -8.75
C GLU A 4 4.77 6.54 -7.32
N PHE A 5 5.66 6.83 -6.38
CA PHE A 5 5.37 6.77 -4.97
C PHE A 5 5.19 8.18 -4.42
N ARG A 6 3.98 8.48 -3.97
CA ARG A 6 3.58 9.81 -3.50
C ARG A 6 3.26 9.77 -2.01
N CYS A 7 3.51 10.90 -1.35
CA CYS A 7 3.19 11.04 0.06
C CYS A 7 1.69 10.87 0.32
N LYS A 8 1.32 10.01 1.28
CA LYS A 8 -0.08 9.74 1.64
C LYS A 8 -0.80 10.96 2.24
N LYS A 9 -0.05 11.94 2.75
CA LYS A 9 -0.60 13.15 3.40
C LYS A 9 -0.70 14.37 2.48
N CYS A 10 0.33 14.63 1.66
CA CYS A 10 0.41 15.86 0.86
C CYS A 10 0.58 15.63 -0.65
N HIS A 11 0.52 14.37 -1.09
CA HIS A 11 0.60 13.93 -2.49
C HIS A 11 1.87 14.35 -3.27
N LYS A 12 2.86 14.95 -2.59
CA LYS A 12 4.18 15.23 -3.16
C LYS A 12 4.81 13.93 -3.65
N LEU A 13 5.37 13.94 -4.85
CA LEU A 13 6.18 12.84 -5.37
C LEU A 13 7.41 12.64 -4.46
N LEU A 14 7.57 11.41 -3.96
CA LEU A 14 8.66 11.02 -3.08
C LEU A 14 9.72 10.24 -3.84
N ALA A 15 9.29 9.29 -4.69
CA ALA A 15 10.19 8.47 -5.49
C ALA A 15 9.47 7.92 -6.74
N LYS A 16 10.27 7.41 -7.69
CA LYS A 16 9.81 6.48 -8.73
C LYS A 16 10.43 5.12 -8.42
N ILE A 17 9.61 4.10 -8.21
CA ILE A 17 10.02 2.79 -7.67
C ILE A 17 9.76 1.66 -8.66
N SER A 18 10.62 0.66 -8.66
CA SER A 18 10.43 -0.59 -9.39
C SER A 18 9.55 -1.57 -8.60
N ASP A 19 9.06 -2.60 -9.28
CA ASP A 19 8.16 -3.63 -8.75
C ASP A 19 8.81 -4.63 -7.77
N TYR A 20 9.93 -4.31 -7.12
CA TYR A 20 10.63 -5.23 -6.19
C TYR A 20 11.34 -4.47 -5.06
N SER A 21 10.65 -3.49 -4.47
CA SER A 21 11.28 -2.59 -3.51
C SER A 21 10.44 -2.48 -2.25
N GLU A 22 11.10 -2.59 -1.10
CA GLU A 22 10.61 -2.10 0.19
C GLU A 22 11.29 -0.76 0.49
N LEU A 23 10.51 0.25 0.87
CA LEU A 23 10.99 1.60 1.09
C LEU A 23 10.25 2.26 2.26
N GLU A 24 11.02 2.75 3.22
CA GLU A 24 10.58 3.77 4.17
C GLU A 24 11.18 5.13 3.76
N ILE A 25 10.36 6.17 3.66
CA ILE A 25 10.84 7.52 3.35
C ILE A 25 10.04 8.59 4.09
N LYS A 26 10.76 9.52 4.71
CA LYS A 26 10.18 10.71 5.34
C LYS A 26 9.90 11.77 4.29
N CYS A 27 8.65 12.26 4.23
CA CYS A 27 8.28 13.34 3.33
C CYS A 27 8.98 14.65 3.75
N ASN A 28 9.82 15.20 2.88
CA ASN A 28 10.52 16.46 3.16
C ASN A 28 9.59 17.66 3.36
N ARG A 29 8.40 17.65 2.74
CA ARG A 29 7.38 18.71 2.85
C ARG A 29 6.59 18.63 4.16
N CYS A 30 5.87 17.54 4.39
CA CYS A 30 4.91 17.44 5.51
C CYS A 30 5.38 16.57 6.67
N LYS A 31 6.61 16.02 6.59
CA LYS A 31 7.27 15.19 7.60
C LYS A 31 6.60 13.83 7.90
N GLN A 32 5.50 13.49 7.22
CA GLN A 32 4.90 12.16 7.26
C GLN A 32 5.93 11.09 6.86
N ILE A 33 6.05 10.02 7.65
CA ILE A 33 6.80 8.82 7.27
C ILE A 33 5.89 7.95 6.40
N ASN A 34 6.39 7.54 5.23
CA ASN A 34 5.63 6.76 4.25
C ASN A 34 6.34 5.43 4.02
N TYR A 35 5.56 4.36 4.06
CA TYR A 35 6.00 3.00 3.84
C TYR A 35 5.45 2.47 2.52
N TYR A 36 6.31 1.83 1.74
CA TYR A 36 5.97 1.07 0.56
C TYR A 36 6.56 -0.32 0.70
N VAL A 37 5.71 -1.33 0.56
CA VAL A 37 6.13 -2.72 0.42
C VAL A 37 5.57 -3.18 -0.91
N PHE A 38 6.44 -3.67 -1.79
CA PHE A 38 5.95 -4.39 -2.96
C PHE A 38 5.39 -5.73 -2.49
N SER A 39 4.10 -5.92 -2.67
CA SER A 39 3.48 -7.23 -2.66
C SER A 39 3.24 -7.61 -4.12
N SER A 40 3.60 -8.83 -4.51
CA SER A 40 3.20 -9.34 -5.80
C SER A 40 1.67 -9.21 -5.95
N ASN A 41 1.18 -9.03 -7.18
CA ASN A 41 -0.26 -8.95 -7.41
C ASN A 41 -0.99 -10.15 -6.79
N LEU A 42 -0.38 -11.34 -6.80
CA LEU A 42 -0.94 -12.53 -6.17
C LEU A 42 -1.08 -12.39 -4.65
N GLU A 43 -0.06 -11.87 -3.96
CA GLU A 43 -0.12 -11.60 -2.51
C GLU A 43 -1.15 -10.53 -2.17
N TYR A 44 -1.26 -9.47 -2.97
CA TYR A 44 -2.28 -8.42 -2.77
C TYR A 44 -3.70 -8.98 -2.93
N GLN A 45 -3.96 -9.76 -3.99
CA GLN A 45 -5.29 -10.36 -4.20
C GLN A 45 -5.63 -11.35 -3.09
N ASN A 46 -4.68 -12.18 -2.66
CA ASN A 46 -4.87 -13.12 -1.56
C ASN A 46 -5.18 -12.40 -0.24
N ALA A 47 -4.48 -11.31 0.07
CA ALA A 47 -4.74 -10.51 1.27
C ALA A 47 -6.14 -9.87 1.24
N LYS A 48 -6.55 -9.32 0.09
CA LYS A 48 -7.87 -8.71 -0.10
C LYS A 48 -9.01 -9.73 -0.05
N GLN A 49 -8.79 -10.93 -0.59
CA GLN A 49 -9.78 -12.01 -0.51
C GLN A 49 -9.99 -12.46 0.93
N ARG A 50 -8.92 -12.59 1.73
CA ARG A 50 -9.01 -12.91 3.17
C ARG A 50 -9.79 -11.85 3.96
N SER A 51 -9.58 -10.56 3.68
CA SER A 51 -10.33 -9.49 4.35
C SER A 51 -11.82 -9.50 3.98
N ASN A 52 -12.14 -9.78 2.71
CA ASN A 52 -13.53 -9.83 2.24
C ASN A 52 -14.29 -11.04 2.82
N ILE A 53 -13.63 -12.21 2.95
CA ILE A 53 -14.23 -13.38 3.60
C ILE A 53 -14.56 -13.07 5.06
N PHE A 54 -13.69 -12.34 5.77
CA PHE A 54 -13.94 -11.96 7.15
C PHE A 54 -15.13 -11.02 7.29
N THR A 55 -15.25 -10.01 6.43
CA THR A 55 -16.42 -9.12 6.45
C THR A 55 -17.71 -9.87 6.10
N ASP A 56 -17.67 -10.77 5.11
CA ASP A 56 -18.86 -11.53 4.72
C ASP A 56 -19.29 -12.55 5.78
N ALA A 57 -18.35 -13.13 6.53
CA ALA A 57 -18.66 -14.04 7.65
C ALA A 57 -19.28 -13.31 8.86
N LEU A 58 -18.91 -12.06 9.10
CA LEU A 58 -19.52 -11.22 10.14
C LEU A 58 -20.96 -10.82 9.82
N HIS A 59 -21.30 -10.62 8.54
CA HIS A 59 -22.65 -10.20 8.12
C HIS A 59 -23.65 -11.37 7.98
N ARG A 60 -23.19 -12.63 7.97
CA ARG A 60 -24.08 -13.81 7.85
C ARG A 60 -24.54 -14.42 9.18
N ASN A 61 -24.10 -13.87 10.32
CA ASN A 61 -24.50 -14.30 11.66
C ASN A 61 -25.41 -13.28 12.37
N ILE A 62 -26.17 -12.49 11.59
CA ILE A 62 -27.26 -11.62 12.08
C ILE A 62 -28.56 -12.05 11.39
#